data_AF-A0A4D8XK63-F1
#
_entry.id   AF-A0A4D8XK63-F1
#
_cell.length_a   1.000
_cell.length_b   1.000
_cell.length_c   1.000
_cell.angle_alpha   90.00
_cell.angle_beta   90.00
_cell.angle_gamma   90.00
#
_symmetry.space_group_name_H-M   'P 1'
#
loop_
_entity.id
_entity.type
_entity.pdbx_description
1 polymer ?
#
loop_
_entity_poly.entity_id
_entity_poly.type
_entity_poly.pdbx_seq_one_letter_code
_entity_poly.pdbx_strand_id
1 'polypeptide(L)' 'MFNKRLLCLVLFVALVATSVAHPKDVDIKSSKRAVSCLCNSQYGDYWFMRLGCPDGYDYYKHCQDIAGICCLKWKG' A
#
# COMPACT_ATOMS: atom_id res chain seq x y z
N MET A 1 -48.93 3.68 -4.95
CA MET A 1 -47.97 4.70 -4.48
C MET A 1 -46.70 3.99 -4.03
N PHE A 2 -45.62 4.04 -4.81
CA PHE A 2 -44.32 3.53 -4.37
C PHE A 2 -43.80 4.43 -3.24
N ASN A 3 -43.65 3.89 -2.04
CA ASN A 3 -43.20 4.66 -0.89
C ASN A 3 -41.74 5.07 -1.11
N LYS A 4 -41.49 6.38 -1.22
CA LYS A 4 -40.12 6.96 -1.35
C LYS A 4 -39.14 6.41 -0.29
N ARG A 5 -39.65 6.05 0.90
CA ARG A 5 -38.86 5.41 1.96
C ARG A 5 -38.35 4.01 1.61
N LEU A 6 -39.15 3.20 0.92
CA LEU A 6 -38.75 1.85 0.48
C LEU A 6 -37.67 1.93 -0.61
N LEU A 7 -37.80 2.88 -1.54
CA LEU A 7 -36.80 3.13 -2.58
C LEU A 7 -35.45 3.52 -1.98
N CYS A 8 -35.42 4.42 -0.99
CA CYS A 8 -34.16 4.78 -0.32
C CYS A 8 -33.51 3.57 0.37
N LEU A 9 -34.28 2.77 1.09
CA LEU A 9 -33.75 1.58 1.77
C LEU A 9 -33.15 0.57 0.80
N VAL A 10 -33.83 0.30 -0.32
CA VAL A 10 -33.31 -0.58 -1.38
C VAL A 10 -32.01 -0.02 -1.97
N LEU A 11 -31.92 1.29 -2.17
CA LEU A 11 -30.72 1.95 -2.67
C LEU A 11 -29.54 1.82 -1.70
N PHE A 12 -29.78 2.03 -0.40
CA PHE A 12 -28.75 1.88 0.63
C PHE A 12 -28.26 0.43 0.75
N VAL A 13 -29.17 -0.55 0.73
CA VAL A 13 -28.80 -1.98 0.78
C VAL A 13 -27.98 -2.38 -0.45
N ALA A 14 -28.36 -1.91 -1.65
CA ALA A 14 -27.60 -2.17 -2.87
C ALA A 14 -26.19 -1.54 -2.83
N LEU A 15 -26.06 -0.33 -2.28
CA LEU A 15 -24.77 0.37 -2.14
C LEU A 15 -23.82 -0.34 -1.15
N VAL A 16 -24.36 -0.88 -0.06
CA VAL A 16 -23.56 -1.65 0.90
C VAL A 16 -23.13 -3.00 0.30
N ALA A 17 -24.01 -3.67 -0.44
CA ALA A 17 -23.72 -4.95 -1.09
C ALA A 17 -22.63 -4.84 -2.18
N THR A 18 -22.55 -3.72 -2.90
CA THR A 18 -21.50 -3.51 -3.91
C THR A 18 -20.16 -3.09 -3.29
N SER A 19 -20.16 -2.46 -2.11
CA SER A 19 -18.93 -2.10 -1.39
C SER A 19 -18.15 -3.32 -0.88
N VAL A 20 -18.85 -4.40 -0.49
CA VAL A 20 -18.21 -5.63 0.01
C VAL A 20 -17.64 -6.51 -1.11
N ALA A 21 -17.97 -6.22 -2.36
CA ALA A 21 -17.50 -6.96 -3.54
C ALA A 21 -16.30 -6.29 -4.22
N HIS A 22 -15.42 -5.60 -3.46
CA HIS A 22 -14.15 -5.15 -4.01
C HIS A 22 -13.27 -6.36 -4.33
N PRO A 23 -12.93 -6.58 -5.61
CA PRO A 23 -12.20 -7.76 -6.04
C PRO A 23 -10.81 -7.81 -5.41
N LYS A 24 -10.48 -9.03 -5.01
CA LYS A 24 -9.32 -9.48 -4.26
C LYS A 24 -8.11 -9.64 -5.18
N ASP A 25 -7.62 -8.59 -5.83
CA ASP A 25 -6.40 -8.70 -6.64
C ASP A 25 -5.51 -7.46 -6.54
N VAL A 26 -5.27 -7.03 -5.31
CA VAL A 26 -3.99 -6.41 -5.01
C VAL A 26 -3.40 -7.30 -3.94
N ASP A 27 -2.29 -7.95 -4.24
CA ASP A 27 -1.41 -8.60 -3.28
C ASP A 27 -1.20 -7.63 -2.10
N ILE A 28 -2.07 -7.69 -1.09
CA ILE A 28 -1.82 -7.15 0.24
C ILE A 28 -0.84 -8.13 0.86
N LYS A 29 0.38 -8.20 0.31
CA LYS A 29 1.56 -8.47 1.11
C LYS A 29 1.71 -7.27 2.03
N SER A 30 0.95 -7.29 3.12
CA SER A 30 1.12 -6.46 4.31
C SER A 30 1.61 -5.05 4.00
N SER A 31 0.69 -4.15 3.58
CA SER A 31 0.91 -2.74 3.19
C SER A 31 2.22 -2.16 3.74
N LYS A 32 3.32 -2.47 3.06
CA LYS A 32 4.61 -1.91 3.40
C LYS A 32 4.51 -0.49 2.92
N ARG A 33 4.65 0.48 3.83
CA ARG A 33 4.64 1.91 3.47
C ARG A 33 5.92 2.32 2.72
N ALA A 34 6.48 1.40 1.95
CA ALA A 34 7.67 1.57 1.18
C ALA A 34 7.38 1.25 -0.28
N VAL A 35 7.92 2.06 -1.19
CA VAL A 35 7.80 1.86 -2.64
C VAL A 35 9.08 1.26 -3.19
N SER A 36 9.05 0.60 -4.33
CA SER A 36 10.29 0.06 -4.93
C SER A 36 11.22 1.20 -5.34
N CYS A 37 12.51 1.09 -5.02
CA CYS A 37 13.56 2.00 -5.49
C CYS A 37 14.73 1.23 -6.08
N LEU A 38 15.49 1.91 -6.94
CA LEU A 38 16.72 1.41 -7.51
C LEU A 38 17.87 2.30 -7.04
N CYS A 39 18.84 1.72 -6.36
CA CYS A 39 20.09 2.42 -6.02
C CYS A 39 21.29 1.53 -6.34
N ASN A 40 22.30 2.08 -7.03
CA ASN A 40 23.50 1.34 -7.44
C ASN A 40 23.18 0.01 -8.14
N SER A 41 22.19 0.02 -9.05
CA SER A 41 21.70 -1.16 -9.78
C SER A 41 21.10 -2.27 -8.89
N GLN A 42 20.74 -1.94 -7.66
CA GLN A 42 20.13 -2.86 -6.71
C GLN A 42 18.74 -2.38 -6.32
N TYR A 43 17.81 -3.32 -6.24
CA TYR A 43 16.44 -3.05 -5.84
C TYR A 43 16.32 -2.96 -4.32
N GLY A 44 15.51 -2.02 -3.86
CA GLY A 44 15.24 -1.80 -2.46
C GLY A 44 13.84 -1.25 -2.22
N ASP A 45 13.62 -0.86 -0.98
CA ASP A 45 12.40 -0.26 -0.48
C ASP A 45 12.66 1.19 -0.08
N TYR A 46 11.99 2.12 -0.74
CA TYR A 46 12.02 3.54 -0.44
C TYR A 46 11.02 3.89 0.63
N TRP A 47 11.51 4.54 1.67
CA TRP A 47 10.74 5.06 2.77
C TRP A 47 10.67 6.58 2.69
N PHE A 48 9.46 7.10 2.50
CA PHE A 48 9.21 8.53 2.45
C PHE A 48 9.38 9.18 3.83
N MET A 49 9.98 10.37 3.88
CA MET A 49 10.22 11.14 5.11
C MET A 49 10.93 10.36 6.23
N ARG A 50 11.81 9.42 5.87
CA ARG A 50 12.70 8.75 6.82
C ARG A 50 14.15 9.06 6.50
N LEU A 51 14.94 9.15 7.58
CA LEU A 51 16.40 9.30 7.54
C LEU A 51 17.14 7.98 7.74
N GLY A 52 16.42 6.89 8.04
CA GLY A 52 16.98 5.59 8.36
C GLY A 52 16.06 4.45 7.95
N CYS A 53 16.66 3.30 7.68
CA CYS A 53 15.94 2.08 7.35
C CYS A 53 15.30 1.48 8.59
N PRO A 54 14.04 1.04 8.52
CA PRO A 54 13.43 0.34 9.64
C PRO A 54 14.11 -1.01 9.87
N ASP A 55 14.31 -1.33 11.13
CA ASP A 55 14.75 -2.65 11.57
C ASP A 55 13.68 -3.73 11.26
N GLY A 56 14.11 -4.98 11.13
CA GLY A 56 13.23 -6.13 10.89
C GLY A 56 12.94 -6.46 9.42
N TYR A 57 13.67 -5.84 8.48
CA TYR A 57 13.51 -6.06 7.03
C TYR A 57 14.79 -6.50 6.31
N ASP A 58 15.84 -6.89 7.06
CA ASP A 58 17.12 -7.39 6.52
C ASP A 58 17.76 -6.47 5.46
N TYR A 59 17.70 -5.16 5.73
CA TYR A 59 18.40 -4.17 4.93
C TYR A 59 19.89 -4.21 5.26
N TYR A 60 20.71 -4.29 4.23
CA TYR A 60 22.17 -4.34 4.38
C TYR A 60 22.84 -3.02 4.00
N LYS A 61 22.20 -2.22 3.14
CA LYS A 61 22.66 -0.90 2.70
C LYS A 61 21.49 0.05 2.52
N HIS A 62 21.81 1.34 2.47
CA HIS A 62 20.85 2.39 2.19
C HIS A 62 21.46 3.46 1.29
N CYS A 63 20.57 4.17 0.60
CA CYS A 63 20.90 5.33 -0.22
C CYS A 63 19.99 6.48 0.19
N GLN A 64 20.59 7.62 0.50
CA GLN A 64 19.84 8.81 0.85
C GLN A 64 19.24 9.43 -0.40
N ASP A 65 17.97 9.82 -0.31
CA ASP A 65 17.22 10.46 -1.39
C ASP A 65 16.67 11.80 -0.88
N ILE A 66 16.23 12.67 -1.79
CA ILE A 66 15.85 14.06 -1.50
C ILE A 66 14.67 14.13 -0.51
N ALA A 67 13.73 13.19 -0.61
CA ALA A 67 12.51 13.16 0.20
C ALA A 67 12.38 11.92 1.10
N GLY A 68 13.47 11.16 1.28
CA GLY A 68 13.42 9.92 2.04
C GLY A 68 14.71 9.09 1.94
N ILE A 69 14.56 7.78 2.07
CA ILE A 69 15.69 6.85 2.06
C ILE A 69 15.33 5.57 1.31
N CYS A 70 16.21 5.14 0.41
CA CYS A 70 16.10 3.88 -0.31
C CYS A 70 16.90 2.80 0.43
N CYS A 71 16.23 1.78 0.95
CA CYS A 71 16.81 0.71 1.74
C CYS A 71 16.99 -0.55 0.90
N LEU A 72 18.23 -0.95 0.66
CA LEU A 72 18.58 -2.06 -0.21
C LEU A 72 18.47 -3.40 0.54
N LYS A 73 17.78 -4.35 -0.08
CA LYS A 73 17.69 -5.73 0.41
C LYS A 73 18.77 -6.59 -0.22
N TRP A 74 19.33 -7.51 0.55
CA TRP A 74 20.30 -8.46 0.04
C TRP A 74 19.60 -9.37 -0.98
N LYS A 75 20.11 -9.39 -2.22
CA LYS A 75 19.67 -10.31 -3.27
C LYS A 75 20.65 -11.48 -3.30
N GLY A 76 20.60 -12.30 -2.25
CA GLY A 76 21.32 -13.58 -2.17
C GLY A 76 20.34 -14.71 -2.10
#